data_AF-A0A7K7M0M5-F1
#
_entry.id   AF-A0A7K7M0M5-F1
#
_cell.length_a   1.000
_cell.length_b   1.000
_cell.length_c   1.000
_cell.angle_alpha   90.00
_cell.angle_beta   90.00
_cell.angle_gamma   90.00
#
_symmetry.space_group_name_H-M   'P 1'
#
loop_
_entity.id
_entity.type
_entity.pdbx_description
1 polymer ?
#
loop_
_entity_poly.entity_id
_entity_poly.type
_entity_poly.pdbx_seq_one_letter_code
_entity_poly.pdbx_strand_id
1 'polypeptide(L)'
;VQERWVRFKTVILRAQEQTVPLCQKISRWGKCPAWMGKKALEELRNKKRMYHLWKEGQLSQEVFKRAARPCRKKIREAKAQFELRMVTSVKDNKKCFYKCINGKRKGKTNLCSLLDEEGNSVTADEEKAEVLNAYFASVFRGKMACPQDNCPLGLVDGVGEQNGLPVIQEEAVRKLLSYLDVDKSMGPDGIQPRVIRELADELAKSLSIIYQQSWLTGEVPEDWKLASVMPIHKKNGKEDPGNYRTVSLTSVPGKVMEQFILSAITQNFQDGQGIRPSQHGFRKGRSCLTNLVSFYDQVTCLVDAGRAVDVVYLDFSKVFDTVSHSTLLEKLASHSLDRSVLCW
;
A
#
# COMPACT_ATOMS: atom_id res chain seq x y z
N VAL A 1 -1.29 16.80 21.36
CA VAL A 1 -1.64 16.55 19.93
C VAL A 1 -2.78 15.54 19.77
N GLN A 2 -2.77 14.44 20.53
CA GLN A 2 -3.76 13.35 20.45
C GLN A 2 -5.22 13.81 20.53
N GLU A 3 -5.58 14.65 21.51
CA GLU A 3 -6.97 15.09 21.71
C GLU A 3 -7.54 15.82 20.47
N ARG A 4 -6.75 16.70 19.86
CA ARG A 4 -7.15 17.43 18.65
C ARG A 4 -7.33 16.49 17.47
N TRP A 5 -6.43 15.51 17.32
CA TRP A 5 -6.56 14.47 16.32
C TRP A 5 -7.83 13.64 16.51
N VAL A 6 -8.13 13.20 17.73
CA VAL A 6 -9.35 12.44 18.03
C VAL A 6 -10.59 13.24 17.66
N ARG A 7 -10.67 14.52 18.07
CA ARG A 7 -11.80 15.38 17.72
C ARG A 7 -11.95 15.56 16.20
N PHE A 8 -10.84 15.79 15.50
CA PHE A 8 -10.81 15.92 14.04
C PHE A 8 -11.32 14.64 13.36
N LYS A 9 -10.76 13.48 13.73
CA LYS A 9 -11.15 12.16 13.22
C LYS A 9 -12.63 11.86 13.47
N THR A 10 -13.13 12.09 14.67
CA THR A 10 -14.54 11.82 15.03
C THR A 10 -15.51 12.61 14.16
N VAL A 11 -15.22 13.87 13.85
CA VAL A 11 -16.07 14.70 12.99
C VAL A 11 -16.11 14.13 11.56
N ILE A 12 -14.95 13.76 11.02
CA ILE A 12 -14.86 13.20 9.65
C ILE A 12 -15.56 11.85 9.57
N LEU A 13 -15.33 10.95 10.53
CA LEU A 13 -15.95 9.62 10.52
C LEU A 13 -17.47 9.73 10.65
N ARG A 14 -17.98 10.65 11.49
CA ARG A 14 -19.42 10.93 11.59
C ARG A 14 -19.97 11.43 10.25
N ALA A 15 -19.29 12.37 9.60
CA ALA A 15 -19.71 12.86 8.29
C ALA A 15 -19.71 11.72 7.25
N GLN A 16 -18.65 10.90 7.23
CA GLN A 16 -18.52 9.75 6.33
C GLN A 16 -19.67 8.75 6.51
N GLU A 17 -20.04 8.44 7.76
CA GLU A 17 -21.14 7.52 8.06
C GLU A 17 -22.51 8.08 7.63
N GLN A 18 -22.72 9.39 7.76
CA GLN A 18 -23.98 10.04 7.39
C GLN A 18 -24.15 10.23 5.88
N THR A 19 -23.06 10.48 5.15
CA THR A 19 -23.14 10.88 3.74
C THR A 19 -22.71 9.80 2.75
N VAL A 20 -21.91 8.81 3.16
CA VAL A 20 -21.43 7.76 2.25
C VAL A 20 -22.38 6.56 2.32
N PRO A 21 -23.14 6.28 1.24
CA PRO A 21 -24.07 5.16 1.23
C PRO A 21 -23.31 3.83 1.32
N LEU A 22 -23.58 3.06 2.37
CA LEU A 22 -23.02 1.72 2.53
C LEU A 22 -23.77 0.74 1.61
N CYS A 23 -23.11 0.28 0.55
CA CYS A 23 -23.59 -0.88 -0.19
C CYS A 23 -23.26 -2.16 0.58
N GLN A 24 -24.26 -2.80 1.19
CA GLN A 24 -24.10 -4.19 1.61
C GLN A 24 -23.74 -5.02 0.37
N LYS A 25 -22.54 -5.62 0.38
CA LYS A 25 -22.22 -6.65 -0.61
C LYS A 25 -23.21 -7.79 -0.39
N ILE A 26 -24.24 -7.88 -1.23
CA ILE A 26 -25.16 -9.01 -1.28
C ILE A 26 -24.33 -10.22 -1.71
N SER A 27 -23.73 -10.90 -0.72
CA SER A 27 -22.77 -11.99 -0.91
C SER A 27 -23.39 -13.25 -1.50
N ARG A 28 -24.72 -13.26 -1.75
CA ARG A 28 -25.43 -14.42 -2.31
C ARG A 28 -25.38 -14.51 -3.83
N TRP A 29 -25.00 -13.45 -4.53
CA TRP A 29 -24.77 -13.51 -5.97
C TRP A 29 -23.28 -13.43 -6.22
N GLY A 30 -22.65 -14.60 -6.44
CA GLY A 30 -21.29 -14.63 -6.96
C GLY A 30 -21.18 -13.63 -8.12
N LYS A 31 -20.12 -12.80 -8.11
CA LYS A 31 -19.91 -11.70 -9.07
C LYS A 31 -20.42 -12.11 -10.45
N CYS A 32 -21.48 -11.45 -10.94
CA CYS A 32 -21.94 -11.70 -12.30
C CYS A 32 -20.73 -11.57 -13.23
N PRO A 33 -20.46 -12.58 -14.08
CA PRO A 33 -19.31 -12.52 -14.95
C PRO A 33 -19.35 -11.25 -15.81
N ALA A 34 -18.19 -10.63 -16.05
CA ALA A 34 -18.13 -9.35 -16.78
C ALA A 34 -18.71 -9.41 -18.21
N TRP A 35 -18.77 -10.61 -18.80
CA TRP A 35 -19.41 -10.84 -20.10
C TRP A 35 -20.95 -10.92 -20.02
N MET A 36 -21.53 -11.00 -18.83
CA MET A 36 -22.97 -11.24 -18.62
C MET A 36 -23.77 -9.93 -18.73
N GLY A 37 -24.25 -9.62 -19.93
CA GLY A 37 -25.18 -8.51 -20.15
C GLY A 37 -26.62 -8.81 -19.70
N LYS A 38 -27.44 -7.76 -19.60
CA LYS A 38 -28.87 -7.83 -19.17
C LYS A 38 -29.67 -8.89 -19.94
N LYS A 39 -29.53 -8.90 -21.28
CA LYS A 39 -30.20 -9.87 -22.17
C LYS A 39 -29.77 -11.32 -21.90
N ALA A 40 -28.48 -11.56 -21.63
CA ALA A 40 -28.00 -12.90 -21.32
C ALA A 40 -28.46 -13.39 -19.94
N LEU A 41 -28.57 -12.47 -18.97
CA LEU A 41 -29.08 -12.76 -17.63
C LEU A 41 -30.58 -13.11 -17.66
N GLU A 42 -31.38 -12.39 -18.44
CA GLU A 42 -32.81 -12.62 -18.61
C GLU A 42 -33.09 -14.02 -19.20
N GLU A 43 -32.35 -14.40 -20.24
CA GLU A 43 -32.42 -15.73 -20.84
C GLU A 43 -31.97 -16.84 -19.88
N LEU A 44 -30.97 -16.56 -19.02
CA LEU A 44 -30.52 -17.50 -18.00
C LEU A 44 -31.59 -17.70 -16.92
N ARG A 45 -32.29 -16.64 -16.51
CA ARG A 45 -33.42 -16.71 -15.57
C ARG A 45 -34.57 -17.51 -16.18
N ASN A 46 -34.91 -17.25 -17.45
CA ASN A 46 -35.93 -18.01 -18.17
C ASN A 46 -35.58 -19.50 -18.23
N LYS A 47 -34.35 -19.85 -18.61
CA LYS A 47 -33.88 -21.25 -18.61
C LYS A 47 -33.98 -21.90 -17.24
N LYS A 48 -33.62 -21.20 -16.15
CA LYS A 48 -33.76 -21.72 -14.78
C LYS A 48 -35.22 -21.98 -14.42
N ARG A 49 -36.12 -21.03 -14.72
CA ARG A 49 -37.56 -21.19 -14.51
C ARG A 49 -38.09 -22.43 -15.25
N MET A 50 -37.74 -22.57 -16.53
CA MET A 50 -38.16 -23.72 -17.34
C MET A 50 -37.55 -25.05 -16.86
N TYR A 51 -36.36 -25.03 -16.26
CA TYR A 51 -35.75 -26.20 -15.64
C TYR A 51 -36.54 -26.66 -14.40
N HIS A 52 -36.98 -25.74 -13.55
CA HIS A 52 -37.81 -26.06 -12.38
C HIS A 52 -39.15 -26.67 -12.80
N LEU A 53 -39.84 -26.04 -13.74
CA LEU A 53 -41.12 -26.54 -14.27
C LEU A 53 -40.98 -27.93 -14.94
N TRP A 54 -39.86 -28.19 -15.63
CA TRP A 54 -39.56 -29.52 -16.16
C TRP A 54 -39.29 -30.55 -15.06
N LYS A 55 -38.54 -30.16 -14.01
CA LYS A 55 -38.22 -31.03 -12.87
C LYS A 55 -39.46 -31.39 -12.04
N GLU A 56 -40.44 -30.50 -11.98
CA GLU A 56 -41.75 -30.69 -11.34
C GLU A 56 -42.75 -31.45 -12.22
N GLY A 57 -42.35 -31.89 -13.42
CA GLY A 57 -43.20 -32.68 -14.31
C GLY A 57 -44.26 -31.89 -15.08
N GLN A 58 -44.30 -30.56 -14.94
CA GLN A 58 -45.30 -29.69 -15.59
C GLN A 58 -45.00 -29.40 -17.06
N LEU A 59 -43.80 -29.71 -17.54
CA LEU A 59 -43.36 -29.45 -18.91
C LEU A 59 -42.67 -30.68 -19.51
N SER A 60 -42.85 -30.87 -20.82
CA SER A 60 -42.08 -31.87 -21.55
C SER A 60 -40.62 -31.46 -21.70
N GLN A 61 -39.74 -32.45 -21.80
CA GLN A 61 -38.29 -32.24 -22.00
C GLN A 61 -37.99 -31.42 -23.27
N GLU A 62 -38.84 -31.52 -24.29
CA GLU A 62 -38.69 -30.82 -25.57
C GLU A 62 -38.92 -29.32 -25.42
N VAL A 63 -39.90 -28.92 -24.61
CA VAL A 63 -40.19 -27.50 -24.32
C VAL A 63 -39.03 -26.88 -23.55
N PHE A 64 -38.46 -27.59 -22.56
CA PHE A 64 -37.24 -27.15 -21.89
C PHE A 64 -36.05 -27.03 -22.85
N LYS A 65 -35.80 -28.05 -23.70
CA LYS A 65 -34.71 -28.02 -24.69
C LYS A 65 -34.88 -26.84 -25.66
N ARG A 66 -36.11 -26.54 -26.09
CA ARG A 66 -36.42 -25.40 -26.96
C ARG A 66 -36.10 -24.06 -26.29
N ALA A 67 -36.41 -23.89 -25.00
CA ALA A 67 -36.07 -22.69 -24.22
C ALA A 67 -34.58 -22.60 -23.86
N ALA A 68 -33.89 -23.73 -23.68
CA ALA A 68 -32.47 -23.75 -23.34
C ALA A 68 -31.54 -23.38 -24.51
N ARG A 69 -31.97 -23.58 -25.76
CA ARG A 69 -31.19 -23.29 -26.98
C ARG A 69 -30.90 -21.78 -27.14
N PRO A 70 -31.89 -20.86 -27.08
CA PRO A 70 -31.66 -19.41 -27.10
C PRO A 70 -30.70 -18.95 -25.98
N CYS A 71 -30.89 -19.44 -24.77
CA CYS A 71 -30.01 -19.13 -23.64
C CYS A 71 -28.55 -19.52 -23.91
N ARG A 72 -28.29 -20.74 -24.42
CA ARG A 72 -26.92 -21.16 -24.79
C ARG A 72 -26.32 -20.28 -25.89
N LYS A 73 -27.11 -19.94 -26.92
CA LYS A 73 -26.69 -19.06 -28.02
C LYS A 73 -26.31 -17.67 -27.48
N LYS A 74 -27.18 -17.06 -26.67
CA LYS A 74 -26.97 -15.73 -26.08
C LYS A 74 -25.77 -15.67 -25.15
N ILE A 75 -25.54 -16.70 -24.35
CA ILE A 75 -24.32 -16.80 -23.51
C ILE A 75 -23.07 -16.87 -24.39
N ARG A 76 -23.09 -17.64 -25.48
CA ARG A 76 -21.96 -17.76 -26.40
C ARG A 76 -21.67 -16.43 -27.11
N GLU A 77 -22.71 -15.78 -27.63
CA GLU A 77 -22.63 -14.44 -28.26
C GLU A 77 -22.06 -13.41 -27.27
N ALA A 78 -22.57 -13.37 -26.04
CA ALA A 78 -22.12 -12.43 -25.02
C ALA A 78 -20.65 -12.64 -24.63
N LYS A 79 -20.19 -13.89 -24.51
CA LYS A 79 -18.78 -14.22 -24.27
C LYS A 79 -17.89 -13.79 -25.44
N ALA A 80 -18.28 -14.12 -26.67
CA ALA A 80 -17.51 -13.75 -27.86
C ALA A 80 -17.42 -12.23 -28.05
N GLN A 81 -18.52 -11.50 -27.85
CA GLN A 81 -18.53 -10.04 -27.91
C GLN A 81 -17.69 -9.39 -26.82
N PHE A 82 -17.65 -9.98 -25.63
CA PHE A 82 -16.79 -9.50 -24.55
C PHE A 82 -15.31 -9.71 -24.91
N GLU A 83 -14.94 -10.90 -25.40
CA GLU A 83 -13.56 -11.18 -25.81
C GLU A 83 -13.11 -10.29 -26.97
N LEU A 84 -13.98 -10.08 -27.97
CA LEU A 84 -13.70 -9.17 -29.08
C LEU A 84 -13.45 -7.74 -28.58
N ARG A 85 -14.35 -7.21 -27.72
CA ARG A 85 -14.19 -5.87 -27.13
C ARG A 85 -12.88 -5.72 -26.37
N MET A 86 -12.49 -6.76 -25.63
CA MET A 86 -11.25 -6.78 -24.86
C MET A 86 -10.02 -6.73 -25.76
N VAL A 87 -10.02 -7.46 -26.88
CA VAL A 87 -8.91 -7.49 -27.86
C VAL A 87 -8.81 -6.16 -28.60
N THR A 88 -9.95 -5.59 -29.02
CA THR A 88 -9.97 -4.30 -29.72
C THR A 88 -9.49 -3.15 -28.84
N SER A 89 -9.78 -3.18 -27.52
CA SER A 89 -9.39 -2.13 -26.59
C SER A 89 -7.99 -2.29 -25.99
N VAL A 90 -7.17 -3.26 -26.43
CA VAL A 90 -5.83 -3.49 -25.83
C VAL A 90 -4.89 -2.31 -26.07
N LYS A 91 -4.97 -1.69 -27.25
CA LYS A 91 -4.10 -0.54 -27.60
C LYS A 91 -4.33 0.63 -26.64
N ASP A 92 -5.59 0.90 -26.29
CA ASP A 92 -5.96 2.06 -25.47
C ASP A 92 -6.02 1.72 -23.96
N ASN A 93 -6.32 0.47 -23.59
CA ASN A 93 -6.52 0.05 -22.21
C ASN A 93 -5.90 -1.33 -21.91
N LYS A 94 -4.56 -1.35 -21.89
CA LYS A 94 -3.76 -2.52 -21.49
C LYS A 94 -4.16 -3.06 -20.10
N LYS A 95 -4.56 -2.19 -19.17
CA LYS A 95 -4.91 -2.54 -17.77
C LYS A 95 -6.13 -3.48 -17.71
N CYS A 96 -7.19 -3.21 -18.47
CA CYS A 96 -8.36 -4.08 -18.54
C CYS A 96 -8.01 -5.47 -19.10
N PHE A 97 -7.22 -5.53 -20.17
CA PHE A 97 -6.77 -6.79 -20.78
C PHE A 97 -6.02 -7.69 -19.80
N TYR A 98 -4.97 -7.17 -19.16
CA TYR A 98 -4.21 -7.94 -18.19
C TYR A 98 -5.05 -8.30 -16.95
N LYS A 99 -6.00 -7.46 -16.53
CA LYS A 99 -6.95 -7.80 -15.46
C LYS A 99 -7.81 -9.03 -15.81
N CYS A 100 -8.29 -9.13 -17.05
CA CYS A 100 -9.07 -10.28 -17.50
C CYS A 100 -8.22 -11.55 -17.58
N ILE A 101 -7.04 -11.47 -18.22
CA ILE A 101 -6.12 -12.62 -18.35
C ILE A 101 -5.65 -13.10 -16.98
N ASN A 102 -5.26 -12.19 -16.09
CA ASN A 102 -4.85 -12.55 -14.73
C ASN A 102 -6.01 -13.13 -13.92
N GLY A 103 -7.25 -12.69 -14.17
CA GLY A 103 -8.45 -13.29 -13.58
C GLY A 103 -8.75 -14.71 -14.08
N LYS A 104 -8.40 -15.03 -15.33
CA LYS A 104 -8.49 -16.40 -15.89
C LYS A 104 -7.33 -17.30 -15.43
N ARG A 105 -6.15 -16.73 -15.17
CA ARG A 105 -4.94 -17.45 -14.71
C ARG A 105 -4.95 -17.75 -13.22
N LYS A 106 -5.57 -16.90 -12.39
CA LYS A 106 -5.66 -17.12 -10.95
C LYS A 106 -6.78 -18.10 -10.64
N GLY A 107 -6.43 -19.33 -10.25
CA GLY A 107 -7.30 -20.10 -9.34
C GLY A 107 -7.56 -19.23 -8.11
N LYS A 108 -8.84 -19.08 -7.71
CA LYS A 108 -9.20 -18.43 -6.44
C LYS A 108 -8.46 -19.18 -5.33
N THR A 109 -7.36 -18.64 -4.86
CA THR A 109 -6.67 -19.16 -3.70
C THR A 109 -6.74 -18.06 -2.66
N ASN A 110 -7.56 -18.30 -1.64
CA ASN A 110 -7.32 -17.74 -0.31
C ASN A 110 -5.87 -18.07 0.09
N LEU A 111 -5.31 -17.41 1.12
CA LEU A 111 -3.99 -17.80 1.63
C LEU A 111 -3.93 -19.33 1.76
N CYS A 112 -2.91 -19.94 1.15
CA CYS A 112 -2.66 -21.38 1.29
C CYS A 112 -2.47 -21.71 2.77
N SER A 113 -2.55 -23.00 3.12
CA SER A 113 -2.13 -23.44 4.45
C SER A 113 -0.73 -22.91 4.74
N LEU A 114 -0.51 -22.41 5.96
CA LEU A 114 0.81 -22.02 6.44
C LEU A 114 1.36 -23.13 7.33
N LEU A 115 2.68 -23.22 7.44
CA LEU A 115 3.33 -24.07 8.44
C LEU A 115 3.63 -23.22 9.67
N ASP A 116 3.23 -23.71 10.85
CA ASP A 116 3.66 -23.15 12.13
C ASP A 116 5.12 -23.55 12.44
N GLU A 117 5.63 -23.10 13.59
CA GLU A 117 7.00 -23.41 14.02
C GLU A 117 7.22 -24.91 14.30
N GLU A 118 6.14 -25.65 14.55
CA GLU A 118 6.13 -27.08 14.83
C GLU A 118 6.01 -27.94 13.55
N GLY A 119 5.76 -27.29 12.40
CA GLY A 119 5.59 -27.94 11.09
C GLY A 119 4.16 -28.41 10.81
N ASN A 120 3.17 -28.00 11.60
CA ASN A 120 1.75 -28.32 11.37
C ASN A 120 1.14 -27.35 10.34
N SER A 121 0.20 -27.87 9.56
CA SER A 121 -0.52 -27.09 8.54
C SER A 121 -1.70 -26.32 9.13
N VAL A 122 -1.59 -24.99 9.14
CA VAL A 122 -2.59 -24.05 9.64
C VAL A 122 -3.53 -23.60 8.51
N THR A 123 -4.84 -23.76 8.71
CA THR A 123 -5.84 -23.47 7.66
C THR A 123 -6.83 -22.36 8.01
N ALA A 124 -7.09 -22.11 9.30
CA ALA A 124 -7.96 -21.03 9.75
C ALA A 124 -7.31 -19.65 9.53
N ASP A 125 -8.11 -18.62 9.26
CA ASP A 125 -7.59 -17.30 8.91
C ASP A 125 -6.98 -16.58 10.12
N GLU A 126 -7.57 -16.77 11.32
CA GLU A 126 -7.05 -16.25 12.58
C GLU A 126 -5.69 -16.86 12.94
N GLU A 127 -5.58 -18.19 12.89
CA GLU A 127 -4.35 -18.90 13.20
C GLU A 127 -3.22 -18.54 12.20
N LYS A 128 -3.55 -18.38 10.91
CA LYS A 128 -2.58 -17.90 9.90
C LYS A 128 -2.08 -16.50 10.22
N ALA A 129 -2.95 -15.62 10.71
CA ALA A 129 -2.56 -14.27 11.10
C ALA A 129 -1.56 -14.32 12.26
N GLU A 130 -1.78 -15.19 13.24
CA GLU A 130 -0.85 -15.33 14.37
C GLU A 130 0.49 -15.94 13.99
N VAL A 131 0.51 -16.97 13.14
CA VAL A 131 1.78 -17.53 12.62
C VAL A 131 2.60 -16.46 11.89
N LEU A 132 1.95 -15.67 11.03
CA LEU A 132 2.63 -14.57 10.33
C LEU A 132 3.08 -13.47 11.29
N ASN A 133 2.25 -13.12 12.28
CA ASN A 133 2.56 -12.10 13.27
C ASN A 133 3.77 -12.51 14.14
N ALA A 134 3.77 -13.74 14.66
CA ALA A 134 4.88 -14.30 15.41
C ALA A 134 6.17 -14.29 14.58
N TYR A 135 6.09 -14.73 13.32
CA TYR A 135 7.23 -14.67 12.41
C TYR A 135 7.72 -13.23 12.22
N PHE A 136 6.85 -12.29 11.85
CA PHE A 136 7.24 -10.91 11.59
C PHE A 136 7.81 -10.23 12.84
N ALA A 137 7.24 -10.46 14.02
CA ALA A 137 7.76 -9.99 15.29
C ALA A 137 9.18 -10.52 15.57
N SER A 138 9.43 -11.81 15.31
CA SER A 138 10.75 -12.43 15.54
C SER A 138 11.87 -11.87 14.65
N VAL A 139 11.52 -11.25 13.51
CA VAL A 139 12.50 -10.61 12.62
C VAL A 139 13.11 -9.35 13.25
N PHE A 140 12.33 -8.64 14.07
CA PHE A 140 12.79 -7.40 14.71
C PHE A 140 13.79 -7.74 15.82
N ARG A 141 15.08 -7.75 15.46
CA ARG A 141 16.19 -8.09 16.37
C ARG A 141 16.77 -6.89 17.13
N GLY A 142 16.24 -5.69 16.92
CA GLY A 142 16.71 -4.49 17.60
C GLY A 142 16.22 -4.41 19.04
N LYS A 143 17.08 -3.98 19.97
CA LYS A 143 16.60 -3.44 21.25
C LYS A 143 15.65 -2.28 20.92
N MET A 144 14.35 -2.44 21.15
CA MET A 144 13.38 -1.33 21.14
C MET A 144 13.59 -0.36 22.33
N ALA A 145 14.81 -0.22 22.83
CA ALA A 145 15.14 0.83 23.76
C ALA A 145 15.38 2.10 22.92
N CYS A 146 14.29 2.75 22.54
CA CYS A 146 14.32 4.20 22.55
C CYS A 146 14.68 4.55 24.01
N PRO A 147 15.71 5.36 24.30
CA PRO A 147 15.85 5.91 25.63
C PRO A 147 14.60 6.76 25.88
N GLN A 148 13.56 6.14 26.46
CA GLN A 148 12.54 6.89 27.14
C GLN A 148 13.29 7.78 28.13
N ASP A 149 13.06 9.07 28.02
CA ASP A 149 13.57 10.16 28.84
C ASP A 149 14.90 10.81 28.50
N ASN A 150 15.64 10.40 27.46
CA ASN A 150 16.82 11.18 27.03
C ASN A 150 16.99 11.15 25.50
N CYS A 151 16.45 12.15 24.80
CA CYS A 151 17.22 12.73 23.70
C CYS A 151 18.65 12.95 24.22
N PRO A 152 19.72 12.70 23.46
CA PRO A 152 21.07 13.00 23.92
C PRO A 152 21.14 14.49 24.28
N LEU A 153 21.04 14.80 25.58
CA LEU A 153 20.98 16.16 26.09
C LEU A 153 22.36 16.85 26.00
N GLY A 154 23.39 16.13 25.56
CA GLY A 154 24.78 16.49 25.74
C GLY A 154 25.62 16.71 24.48
N LEU A 155 25.05 16.99 23.30
CA LEU A 155 25.89 17.25 22.11
C LEU A 155 25.54 18.46 21.24
N VAL A 156 24.64 19.34 21.68
CA VAL A 156 24.41 20.64 21.01
C VAL A 156 24.23 21.75 22.05
N ASP A 157 25.31 22.06 22.77
CA ASP A 157 25.42 23.31 23.56
C ASP A 157 26.07 24.45 22.73
N GLY A 158 26.09 24.28 21.42
CA GLY A 158 26.43 25.33 20.47
C GLY A 158 25.15 25.94 19.93
N VAL A 159 24.79 27.11 20.46
CA VAL A 159 23.77 28.00 19.88
C VAL A 159 24.16 28.29 18.43
N GLY A 160 23.53 27.57 17.52
CA GLY A 160 23.35 27.96 16.13
C GLY A 160 21.92 28.41 15.95
N GLU A 161 21.60 29.66 16.32
CA GLU A 161 20.51 30.36 15.64
C GLU A 161 20.83 30.31 14.14
N GLN A 162 20.09 29.54 13.33
CA GLN A 162 19.60 29.90 11.99
C GLN A 162 18.67 28.80 11.48
N ASN A 163 17.37 29.10 11.54
CA ASN A 163 16.29 28.82 10.58
C ASN A 163 14.99 28.96 11.39
N GLY A 164 14.11 29.88 10.99
CA GLY A 164 12.85 30.08 11.70
C GLY A 164 12.11 28.75 11.91
N LEU A 165 11.36 28.65 13.02
CA LEU A 165 10.53 27.48 13.34
C LEU A 165 9.87 26.94 12.06
N PRO A 166 9.97 25.63 11.77
CA PRO A 166 9.39 25.08 10.55
C PRO A 166 7.88 25.31 10.58
N VAL A 167 7.40 26.22 9.73
CA VAL A 167 5.98 26.55 9.65
C VAL A 167 5.34 25.70 8.56
N ILE A 168 4.42 24.83 8.96
CA ILE A 168 3.60 24.05 8.04
C ILE A 168 2.47 24.95 7.53
N GLN A 169 2.65 25.44 6.30
CA GLN A 169 1.68 26.29 5.63
C GLN A 169 0.43 25.49 5.22
N GLU A 170 -0.75 26.08 5.41
CA GLU A 170 -2.04 25.50 5.03
C GLU A 170 -2.08 25.14 3.54
N GLU A 171 -1.52 26.00 2.69
CA GLU A 171 -1.46 25.81 1.24
C GLU A 171 -0.63 24.58 0.86
N ALA A 172 0.44 24.30 1.61
CA ALA A 172 1.29 23.13 1.39
C ALA A 172 0.53 21.84 1.78
N VAL A 173 -0.21 21.87 2.89
CA VAL A 173 -1.08 20.76 3.30
C VAL A 173 -2.14 20.53 2.24
N ARG A 174 -2.91 21.55 1.86
CA ARG A 174 -3.95 21.48 0.82
C ARG A 174 -3.40 20.88 -0.47
N LYS A 175 -2.22 21.33 -0.91
CA LYS A 175 -1.56 20.81 -2.11
C LYS A 175 -1.30 19.31 -1.99
N LEU A 176 -0.72 18.84 -0.88
CA LEU A 176 -0.49 17.40 -0.67
C LEU A 176 -1.79 16.59 -0.63
N LEU A 177 -2.84 17.11 0.02
CA LEU A 177 -4.15 16.46 0.07
C LEU A 177 -4.76 16.33 -1.34
N SER A 178 -4.64 17.36 -2.18
CA SER A 178 -5.18 17.37 -3.54
C SER A 178 -4.54 16.32 -4.47
N TYR A 179 -3.29 15.93 -4.22
CA TYR A 179 -2.55 14.93 -5.00
C TYR A 179 -2.70 13.50 -4.47
N LEU A 180 -3.52 13.28 -3.43
CA LEU A 180 -3.74 11.93 -2.91
C LEU A 180 -4.37 11.01 -3.97
N ASP A 181 -3.85 9.78 -4.03
CA ASP A 181 -4.43 8.73 -4.86
C ASP A 181 -5.67 8.15 -4.17
N VAL A 182 -6.84 8.42 -4.74
CA VAL A 182 -8.14 8.02 -4.18
C VAL A 182 -8.44 6.53 -4.27
N ASP A 183 -7.69 5.80 -5.08
CA ASP A 183 -7.86 4.36 -5.22
C ASP A 183 -7.04 3.58 -4.18
N LYS A 184 -6.33 4.27 -3.28
CA LYS A 184 -5.59 3.66 -2.18
C LYS A 184 -6.52 3.18 -1.06
N SER A 185 -6.03 2.19 -0.32
CA SER A 185 -6.73 1.65 0.86
C SER A 185 -6.69 2.63 2.03
N MET A 186 -7.73 2.62 2.87
CA MET A 186 -7.76 3.35 4.14
C MET A 186 -6.82 2.74 5.17
N GLY A 187 -6.26 3.55 6.07
CA GLY A 187 -5.47 3.09 7.19
C GLY A 187 -6.33 2.57 8.36
N PRO A 188 -5.71 2.27 9.52
CA PRO A 188 -6.42 1.89 10.74
C PRO A 188 -7.28 3.03 11.31
N ASP A 189 -7.09 4.26 10.84
CA ASP A 189 -7.90 5.43 11.16
C ASP A 189 -9.31 5.39 10.52
N GLY A 190 -9.56 4.52 9.54
CA GLY A 190 -10.85 4.37 8.87
C GLY A 190 -11.21 5.51 7.91
N ILE A 191 -10.29 6.45 7.66
CA ILE A 191 -10.53 7.61 6.79
C ILE A 191 -10.13 7.24 5.36
N GLN A 192 -11.07 7.36 4.42
CA GLN A 192 -10.79 7.07 3.02
C GLN A 192 -9.98 8.20 2.36
N PRO A 193 -8.95 7.89 1.54
CA PRO A 193 -8.20 8.90 0.79
C PRO A 193 -9.10 9.78 -0.09
N ARG A 194 -10.19 9.21 -0.62
CA ARG A 194 -11.20 9.95 -1.38
C ARG A 194 -11.84 11.07 -0.58
N VAL A 195 -12.27 10.79 0.66
CA VAL A 195 -12.90 11.80 1.51
C VAL A 195 -11.92 12.93 1.81
N ILE A 196 -10.66 12.60 2.09
CA ILE A 196 -9.62 13.60 2.39
C ILE A 196 -9.36 14.50 1.17
N ARG A 197 -9.27 13.92 -0.04
CA ARG A 197 -9.00 14.68 -1.25
C ARG A 197 -10.17 15.60 -1.64
N GLU A 198 -11.40 15.12 -1.54
CA GLU A 198 -12.59 15.91 -1.88
C GLU A 198 -12.83 17.04 -0.87
N LEU A 199 -12.43 16.85 0.40
CA LEU A 199 -12.52 17.85 1.46
C LEU A 199 -11.18 18.56 1.73
N ALA A 200 -10.28 18.61 0.74
CA ALA A 200 -8.93 19.09 0.96
C ALA A 200 -8.89 20.56 1.44
N ASP A 201 -9.80 21.40 0.93
CA ASP A 201 -9.89 22.82 1.27
C ASP A 201 -10.34 23.01 2.73
N GLU A 202 -11.33 22.25 3.17
CA GLU A 202 -11.88 22.35 4.52
C GLU A 202 -10.95 21.73 5.58
N LEU A 203 -10.25 20.65 5.22
CA LEU A 203 -9.39 19.92 6.15
C LEU A 203 -8.00 20.52 6.30
N ALA A 204 -7.50 21.24 5.28
CA ALA A 204 -6.12 21.75 5.24
C ALA A 204 -5.77 22.60 6.48
N LYS A 205 -6.64 23.54 6.84
CA LYS A 205 -6.42 24.42 8.00
C LYS A 205 -6.29 23.62 9.30
N SER A 206 -7.26 22.73 9.55
CA SER A 206 -7.29 21.93 10.78
C SER A 206 -6.08 21.00 10.88
N LEU A 207 -5.71 20.36 9.76
CA LEU A 207 -4.54 19.50 9.69
C LEU A 207 -3.23 20.26 9.86
N SER A 208 -3.09 21.46 9.27
CA SER A 208 -1.88 22.29 9.44
C SER A 208 -1.61 22.59 10.92
N ILE A 209 -2.64 22.89 11.70
CA ILE A 209 -2.53 23.15 13.14
C ILE A 209 -2.09 21.89 13.89
N ILE A 210 -2.68 20.73 13.58
CA ILE A 210 -2.33 19.45 14.22
C ILE A 210 -0.89 19.06 13.86
N TYR A 211 -0.51 19.17 12.59
CA TYR A 211 0.82 18.87 12.10
C TYR A 211 1.87 19.79 12.72
N GLN A 212 1.61 21.09 12.79
CA GLN A 212 2.53 22.05 13.41
C GLN A 212 2.79 21.68 14.85
N GLN A 213 1.74 21.35 15.60
CA GLN A 213 1.90 20.95 17.00
C GLN A 213 2.62 19.61 17.14
N SER A 214 2.28 18.62 16.30
CA SER A 214 2.97 17.33 16.25
C SER A 214 4.47 17.52 16.03
N TRP A 215 4.85 18.34 15.06
CA TRP A 215 6.25 18.67 14.77
C TRP A 215 6.96 19.27 15.98
N LEU A 216 6.35 20.28 16.61
CA LEU A 216 7.01 21.03 17.68
C LEU A 216 7.14 20.24 18.98
N THR A 217 6.15 19.40 19.31
CA THR A 217 6.16 18.64 20.56
C THR A 217 6.75 17.24 20.41
N GLY A 218 7.00 16.77 19.19
CA GLY A 218 7.34 15.37 18.91
C GLY A 218 6.21 14.38 19.21
N GLU A 219 5.00 14.86 19.50
CA GLU A 219 3.87 13.98 19.81
C GLU A 219 3.21 13.51 18.52
N VAL A 220 3.20 12.19 18.31
CA VAL A 220 2.50 11.54 17.20
C VAL A 220 1.18 10.93 17.71
N PRO A 221 0.04 11.18 17.04
CA PRO A 221 -1.21 10.51 17.37
C PRO A 221 -1.13 8.99 17.32
N GLU A 222 -1.87 8.31 18.19
CA GLU A 222 -1.85 6.84 18.29
C GLU A 222 -2.23 6.16 16.97
N ASP A 223 -3.25 6.66 16.26
CA ASP A 223 -3.65 6.10 14.96
C ASP A 223 -2.55 6.16 13.89
N TRP A 224 -1.60 7.10 14.01
CA TRP A 224 -0.50 7.24 13.06
C TRP A 224 0.65 6.29 13.37
N LYS A 225 0.77 5.83 14.63
CA LYS A 225 1.72 4.80 15.06
C LYS A 225 1.24 3.39 14.72
N LEU A 226 -0.07 3.21 14.52
CA LEU A 226 -0.67 1.95 14.16
C LEU A 226 -0.61 1.69 12.65
N ALA A 227 -0.52 0.41 12.27
CA ALA A 227 -0.58 -0.02 10.89
C ALA A 227 -1.39 -1.31 10.75
N SER A 228 -2.15 -1.42 9.66
CA SER A 228 -2.70 -2.71 9.22
C SER A 228 -1.63 -3.46 8.42
N VAL A 229 -1.14 -4.58 8.96
CA VAL A 229 -0.07 -5.37 8.34
C VAL A 229 -0.66 -6.35 7.33
N MET A 230 -0.27 -6.20 6.07
CA MET A 230 -0.71 -7.08 4.99
C MET A 230 0.44 -7.98 4.51
N PRO A 231 0.33 -9.31 4.64
CA PRO A 231 1.32 -10.23 4.09
C PRO A 231 1.20 -10.30 2.56
N ILE A 232 2.32 -10.06 1.86
CA ILE A 232 2.43 -10.20 0.41
C ILE A 232 3.42 -11.30 0.08
N HIS A 233 2.93 -12.38 -0.54
CA HIS A 233 3.79 -13.46 -1.03
C HIS A 233 4.80 -12.95 -2.06
N LYS A 234 6.08 -13.24 -1.86
CA LYS A 234 7.17 -12.81 -2.74
C LYS A 234 7.43 -13.87 -3.83
N LYS A 235 8.04 -15.00 -3.47
CA LYS A 235 8.46 -16.14 -4.31
C LYS A 235 8.54 -17.40 -3.43
N ASN A 236 8.77 -18.59 -4.02
CA ASN A 236 8.87 -19.89 -3.32
C ASN A 236 7.54 -20.41 -2.74
N GLY A 237 7.63 -21.46 -1.90
CA GLY A 237 6.49 -22.11 -1.26
C GLY A 237 5.64 -21.11 -0.48
N LYS A 238 4.31 -21.21 -0.65
CA LYS A 238 3.34 -20.36 0.04
C LYS A 238 3.13 -20.75 1.50
N GLU A 239 3.66 -21.88 1.91
CA GLU A 239 3.44 -22.46 3.23
C GLU A 239 4.38 -21.84 4.27
N ASP A 240 5.56 -21.42 3.84
CA ASP A 240 6.58 -20.81 4.70
C ASP A 240 6.31 -19.30 4.91
N PRO A 241 6.10 -18.85 6.17
CA PRO A 241 5.93 -17.44 6.53
C PRO A 241 7.07 -16.53 6.06
N GLY A 242 8.29 -17.05 5.95
CA GLY A 242 9.47 -16.30 5.49
C GLY A 242 9.44 -15.88 4.04
N ASN A 243 8.55 -16.47 3.24
CA ASN A 243 8.33 -16.09 1.84
C ASN A 243 7.32 -14.94 1.68
N TYR A 244 6.81 -14.38 2.78
CA TYR A 244 5.92 -13.23 2.79
C TYR A 244 6.68 -11.96 3.18
N ARG A 245 6.36 -10.86 2.51
CA ARG A 245 6.77 -9.51 2.88
C ARG A 245 5.65 -8.84 3.64
N THR A 246 6.00 -8.17 4.73
CA THR A 246 5.11 -7.25 5.43
C THR A 246 4.92 -5.97 4.61
N VAL A 247 3.68 -5.58 4.40
CA VAL A 247 3.34 -4.22 3.96
C VAL A 247 2.45 -3.57 5.00
N SER A 248 2.98 -2.54 5.65
CA SER A 248 2.28 -1.77 6.68
C SER A 248 1.44 -0.68 6.04
N LEU A 249 0.12 -0.77 6.20
CA LEU A 249 -0.81 0.26 5.78
C LEU A 249 -1.09 1.21 6.95
N THR A 250 -0.40 2.34 6.97
CA THR A 250 -0.55 3.41 7.97
C THR A 250 -1.61 4.45 7.58
N SER A 251 -1.99 5.30 8.55
CA SER A 251 -2.91 6.43 8.41
C SER A 251 -2.56 7.34 7.22
N VAL A 252 -3.57 7.78 6.47
CA VAL A 252 -3.36 8.65 5.31
C VAL A 252 -2.90 10.05 5.74
N PRO A 253 -3.54 10.71 6.72
CA PRO A 253 -3.02 11.96 7.28
C PRO A 253 -1.63 11.80 7.93
N GLY A 254 -1.32 10.65 8.55
CA GLY A 254 0.02 10.37 9.05
C GLY A 254 1.09 10.40 7.95
N LYS A 255 0.83 9.74 6.81
CA LYS A 255 1.74 9.77 5.64
C LYS A 255 1.96 11.17 5.08
N VAL A 256 0.93 12.02 5.12
CA VAL A 256 1.07 13.42 4.69
C VAL A 256 2.01 14.18 5.64
N MET A 257 1.91 13.94 6.95
CA MET A 257 2.86 14.47 7.92
C MET A 257 4.29 13.98 7.66
N GLU A 258 4.46 12.67 7.43
CA GLU A 258 5.76 12.07 7.08
C GLU A 258 6.41 12.72 5.85
N GLN A 259 5.62 13.22 4.88
CA GLN A 259 6.16 13.94 3.72
C GLN A 259 6.82 15.27 4.10
N PHE A 260 6.29 15.99 5.09
CA PHE A 260 6.91 17.22 5.57
C PHE A 260 8.23 16.91 6.28
N ILE A 261 8.24 15.88 7.13
CA ILE A 261 9.43 15.43 7.87
C ILE A 261 10.51 14.94 6.89
N LEU A 262 10.11 14.12 5.91
CA LEU A 262 10.98 13.69 4.82
C LEU A 262 11.54 14.88 4.05
N SER A 263 10.74 15.92 3.81
CA SER A 263 11.20 17.12 3.11
C SER A 263 12.26 17.86 3.91
N ALA A 264 12.09 18.03 5.22
CA ALA A 264 13.10 18.64 6.09
C ALA A 264 14.39 17.81 6.12
N ILE A 265 14.28 16.49 6.32
CA ILE A 265 15.44 15.58 6.28
C ILE A 265 16.17 15.70 4.94
N THR A 266 15.42 15.66 3.83
CA THR A 266 16.02 15.72 2.48
C THR A 266 16.67 17.08 2.21
N GLN A 267 16.09 18.19 2.70
CA GLN A 267 16.68 19.52 2.57
C GLN A 267 18.04 19.60 3.28
N ASN A 268 18.16 19.08 4.50
CA ASN A 268 19.44 19.01 5.22
C ASN A 268 20.51 18.21 4.46
N PHE A 269 20.13 17.21 3.67
CA PHE A 269 21.08 16.39 2.89
C PHE A 269 21.34 16.90 1.46
N GLN A 270 20.66 17.95 1.00
CA GLN A 270 20.81 18.45 -0.39
C GLN A 270 22.13 19.17 -0.63
N ASP A 271 22.78 19.71 0.41
CA ASP A 271 24.05 20.47 0.30
C ASP A 271 25.31 19.58 0.33
N GLY A 272 25.19 18.31 -0.08
CA GLY A 272 26.33 17.41 -0.30
C GLY A 272 26.94 16.77 0.96
N GLN A 273 26.43 17.07 2.15
CA GLN A 273 27.06 16.67 3.41
C GLN A 273 26.69 15.28 3.98
N GLY A 274 25.89 14.44 3.29
CA GLY A 274 25.55 13.13 3.86
C GLY A 274 25.25 11.96 2.92
N ILE A 275 24.89 12.20 1.65
CA ILE A 275 24.57 11.10 0.71
C ILE A 275 25.52 11.10 -0.47
N ARG A 276 26.32 10.03 -0.59
CA ARG A 276 27.30 9.86 -1.67
C ARG A 276 26.66 10.00 -3.07
N PRO A 277 27.36 10.62 -4.04
CA PRO A 277 26.90 10.70 -5.43
C PRO A 277 26.81 9.36 -6.16
N SER A 278 27.24 8.25 -5.58
CA SER A 278 27.03 6.89 -6.13
C SER A 278 25.72 6.24 -5.66
N GLN A 279 24.99 6.84 -4.71
CA GLN A 279 23.71 6.30 -4.24
C GLN A 279 22.59 6.58 -5.27
N HIS A 280 21.97 5.56 -5.85
CA HIS A 280 20.86 5.76 -6.79
C HIS A 280 19.48 5.44 -6.20
N GLY A 281 19.40 4.50 -5.27
CA GLY A 281 18.15 4.12 -4.63
C GLY A 281 17.56 5.27 -3.81
N PHE A 282 16.24 5.47 -3.93
CA PHE A 282 15.46 6.47 -3.18
C PHE A 282 15.92 7.93 -3.34
N ARG A 283 16.62 8.28 -4.44
CA ARG A 283 17.01 9.66 -4.74
C ARG A 283 16.19 10.25 -5.89
N LYS A 284 15.72 11.48 -5.72
CA LYS A 284 15.06 12.25 -6.78
C LYS A 284 15.99 12.39 -7.98
N GLY A 285 15.47 12.16 -9.19
CA GLY A 285 16.23 12.25 -10.44
C GLY A 285 17.16 11.05 -10.71
N ARG A 286 17.13 10.00 -9.88
CA ARG A 286 17.93 8.79 -10.06
C ARG A 286 17.04 7.55 -10.14
N SER A 287 17.51 6.55 -10.87
CA SER A 287 16.80 5.30 -11.12
C SER A 287 17.77 4.11 -11.23
N CYS A 288 17.23 2.90 -11.28
CA CYS A 288 18.03 1.69 -11.57
C CYS A 288 18.78 1.81 -12.90
N LEU A 289 18.19 2.49 -13.90
CA LEU A 289 18.83 2.72 -15.18
C LEU A 289 20.05 3.62 -15.04
N THR A 290 19.93 4.73 -14.30
CA THR A 290 21.08 5.63 -14.09
C THR A 290 22.22 4.95 -13.33
N ASN A 291 21.90 4.02 -12.42
CA ASN A 291 22.90 3.21 -11.72
C ASN A 291 23.62 2.30 -12.72
N LEU A 292 22.84 1.56 -13.53
CA LEU A 292 23.37 0.63 -14.51
C LEU A 292 24.28 1.33 -15.53
N VAL A 293 23.88 2.51 -16.02
CA VAL A 293 24.70 3.33 -16.92
C VAL A 293 26.00 3.76 -16.24
N SER A 294 25.93 4.30 -15.02
CA SER A 294 27.12 4.72 -14.27
C SER A 294 28.07 3.56 -13.96
N PHE A 295 27.53 2.36 -13.74
CA PHE A 295 28.32 1.15 -13.52
C PHE A 295 29.02 0.72 -14.82
N TYR A 296 28.26 0.59 -15.91
CA TYR A 296 28.84 0.13 -17.18
C TYR A 296 29.87 1.10 -17.74
N ASP A 297 29.66 2.41 -17.62
CA ASP A 297 30.64 3.43 -18.02
C ASP A 297 32.03 3.17 -17.39
N GLN A 298 32.06 2.94 -16.08
CA GLN A 298 33.29 2.60 -15.35
C GLN A 298 33.90 1.27 -15.80
N VAL A 299 33.06 0.24 -15.97
CA VAL A 299 33.51 -1.09 -16.41
C VAL A 299 34.11 -1.01 -17.82
N THR A 300 33.44 -0.34 -18.76
CA THR A 300 33.91 -0.22 -20.14
C THR A 300 35.24 0.52 -20.22
N CYS A 301 35.41 1.62 -19.49
CA CYS A 301 36.70 2.33 -19.46
C CYS A 301 37.86 1.46 -18.95
N LEU A 302 37.61 0.62 -17.93
CA LEU A 302 38.64 -0.28 -17.40
C LEU A 302 38.97 -1.41 -18.39
N VAL A 303 37.96 -1.97 -19.04
CA VAL A 303 38.12 -3.02 -20.05
C VAL A 303 38.85 -2.49 -21.29
N ASP A 304 38.51 -1.29 -21.76
CA ASP A 304 39.19 -0.63 -22.89
C ASP A 304 40.67 -0.35 -22.60
N ALA A 305 41.00 -0.11 -21.32
CA ALA A 305 42.38 0.01 -20.84
C ALA A 305 43.10 -1.35 -20.65
N GLY A 306 42.46 -2.47 -21.03
CA GLY A 306 43.01 -3.82 -20.90
C GLY A 306 43.07 -4.33 -19.45
N ARG A 307 42.33 -3.72 -18.52
CA ARG A 307 42.32 -4.10 -17.10
C ARG A 307 41.20 -5.10 -16.82
N ALA A 308 41.49 -6.07 -15.95
CA ALA A 308 40.46 -6.97 -15.41
C ALA A 308 39.55 -6.23 -14.43
N VAL A 309 38.26 -6.61 -14.40
CA VAL A 309 37.25 -6.02 -13.52
C VAL A 309 36.52 -7.14 -12.78
N ASP A 310 36.59 -7.11 -11.45
CA ASP A 310 35.82 -7.99 -10.58
C ASP A 310 34.68 -7.22 -9.91
N VAL A 311 33.51 -7.86 -9.77
CA VAL A 311 32.29 -7.22 -9.23
C VAL A 311 31.78 -8.02 -8.04
N VAL A 312 31.66 -7.34 -6.89
CA VAL A 312 31.12 -7.93 -5.66
C VAL A 312 29.73 -7.36 -5.40
N TYR A 313 28.71 -8.23 -5.42
CA TYR A 313 27.34 -7.87 -5.06
C TYR A 313 27.08 -8.17 -3.58
N LEU A 314 26.64 -7.15 -2.84
CA LEU A 314 26.25 -7.26 -1.44
C LEU A 314 24.74 -6.99 -1.33
N ASP A 315 24.02 -7.87 -0.63
CA ASP A 315 22.61 -7.69 -0.31
C ASP A 315 22.40 -7.87 1.19
N PHE A 316 21.68 -6.94 1.80
CA PHE A 316 21.36 -6.99 3.21
C PHE A 316 20.02 -7.70 3.41
N SER A 317 20.00 -8.69 4.30
CA SER A 317 18.79 -9.40 4.65
C SER A 317 17.89 -8.55 5.55
N LYS A 318 16.67 -8.28 5.08
CA LYS A 318 15.59 -7.63 5.87
C LYS A 318 16.02 -6.29 6.48
N VAL A 319 16.57 -5.40 5.66
CA VAL A 319 17.12 -4.10 6.09
C VAL A 319 16.15 -3.29 6.94
N PHE A 320 14.91 -3.12 6.49
CA PHE A 320 13.93 -2.28 7.20
C PHE A 320 13.55 -2.84 8.58
N ASP A 321 13.65 -4.16 8.76
CA ASP A 321 13.27 -4.84 10.00
C ASP A 321 14.46 -4.99 10.98
N THR A 322 15.70 -4.80 10.50
CA THR A 322 16.93 -5.07 11.27
C THR A 322 17.71 -3.81 11.66
N VAL A 323 17.33 -2.64 11.15
CA VAL A 323 18.00 -1.37 11.49
C VAL A 323 17.73 -1.00 12.96
N SER A 324 18.81 -0.74 13.70
CA SER A 324 18.71 -0.22 15.07
C SER A 324 18.23 1.22 15.06
N HIS A 325 17.14 1.51 15.78
CA HIS A 325 16.60 2.86 15.90
C HIS A 325 17.57 3.81 16.60
N SER A 326 18.27 3.37 17.65
CA SER A 326 19.25 4.21 18.35
C SER A 326 20.40 4.63 17.44
N THR A 327 20.99 3.68 16.72
CA THR A 327 22.09 3.93 15.77
C THR A 327 21.63 4.81 14.60
N LEU A 328 20.38 4.65 14.15
CA LEU A 328 19.82 5.53 13.12
C LEU A 328 19.70 6.96 13.64
N LEU A 329 19.13 7.16 14.83
CA LEU A 329 18.98 8.48 15.45
C LEU A 329 20.32 9.15 15.75
N GLU A 330 21.31 8.41 16.26
CA GLU A 330 22.67 8.92 16.46
C GLU A 330 23.32 9.40 15.16
N LYS A 331 23.17 8.63 14.07
CA LYS A 331 23.66 9.03 12.75
C LYS A 331 22.94 10.27 12.24
N LEU A 332 21.62 10.33 12.38
CA LEU A 332 20.83 11.50 11.97
C LEU A 332 21.23 12.75 12.78
N ALA A 333 21.45 12.61 14.09
CA ALA A 333 21.95 13.68 14.94
C ALA A 333 23.35 14.17 14.52
N SER A 334 24.25 13.26 14.14
CA SER A 334 25.59 13.62 13.66
C SER A 334 25.58 14.44 12.36
N HIS A 335 24.48 14.42 11.62
CA HIS A 335 24.29 15.20 10.39
C HIS A 335 23.58 16.55 10.62
N SER A 336 23.59 17.06 11.86
CA SER A 336 23.02 18.38 12.21
C SER A 336 21.55 18.53 11.82
N LEU A 337 20.78 17.45 11.95
CA LEU A 337 19.32 17.53 11.81
C LEU A 337 18.73 18.29 12.99
N ASP A 338 17.70 19.09 12.70
CA ASP A 338 17.02 19.87 13.72
C ASP A 338 16.43 18.96 14.81
N ARG A 339 16.49 19.42 16.06
CA ARG A 339 16.05 18.65 17.22
C ARG A 339 14.57 18.28 17.13
N SER A 340 13.72 19.17 16.58
CA SER A 340 12.29 18.86 16.44
C SER A 340 12.04 17.75 15.44
N VAL A 341 12.83 17.67 14.36
CA VAL A 341 12.78 16.60 13.35
C VAL A 341 13.30 15.28 13.89
N LEU A 342 14.30 15.30 14.78
CA LEU A 342 14.82 14.09 15.42
C LEU A 342 13.89 13.56 16.53
N CYS A 343 13.16 14.46 17.20
CA CYS A 343 12.24 14.12 18.27
C CYS A 343 10.91 13.55 17.76
N TRP A 344 10.45 14.03 16.60
CA TRP A 344 9.30 13.49 15.89
C TRP A 344 9.66 12.18 15.20
#